data_AF-A0A2C9CQ18-F1
#
_entry.id   AF-A0A2C9CQ18-F1
#
_cell.length_a   1.000
_cell.length_b   1.000
_cell.length_c   1.000
_cell.angle_alpha   90.00
_cell.angle_beta   90.00
_cell.angle_gamma   90.00
#
_symmetry.space_group_name_H-M   'P 1'
#
loop_
_entity.id
_entity.type
_entity.pdbx_description
1 polymer ?
#
loop_
_entity_poly.entity_id
_entity_poly.type
_entity_poly.pdbx_seq_one_letter_code
_entity_poly.pdbx_strand_id
1 'polypeptide(L)'
;MSFRNLRNRKISGSGGKGGGEGAERAAFARMLWSAFPEARSEHELCELAAMVLTDDARPVNPRTVRNWLQCENAPHFRYVVRVMALAGAEAVFALIDPEAAS
;
A
#
# COMPACT_ATOMS: atom_id res chain seq x y z
N MET A 1 -14.04 10.06 15.33
CA MET A 1 -13.81 8.62 15.05
C MET A 1 -12.31 8.39 14.97
N SER A 2 -11.76 7.44 15.73
CA SER A 2 -10.35 7.36 16.14
C SER A 2 -9.53 6.38 15.30
N PHE A 3 -8.32 6.78 14.90
CA PHE A 3 -7.31 6.09 14.06
C PHE A 3 -6.75 4.75 14.62
N ARG A 4 -7.41 4.12 15.60
CA ARG A 4 -6.92 2.90 16.26
C ARG A 4 -7.44 1.58 15.69
N ASN A 5 -8.42 1.59 14.78
CA ASN A 5 -9.13 0.35 14.41
C ASN A 5 -8.60 -0.43 13.19
N LEU A 6 -7.50 -0.03 12.54
CA LEU A 6 -6.94 -0.80 11.41
C LEU A 6 -5.85 -1.82 11.79
N ARG A 7 -5.37 -1.85 13.04
CA ARG A 7 -4.26 -2.74 13.43
C ARG A 7 -4.64 -4.21 13.63
N ASN A 8 -5.93 -4.59 13.61
CA ASN A 8 -6.35 -5.90 14.12
C ASN A 8 -7.20 -6.77 13.18
N ARG A 9 -7.19 -6.52 11.87
CA ARG A 9 -7.86 -7.44 10.93
C ARG A 9 -6.97 -8.65 10.68
N LYS A 10 -7.11 -9.65 11.55
CA LYS A 10 -6.58 -11.01 11.41
C LYS A 10 -6.94 -11.52 10.01
N ILE A 11 -5.91 -11.67 9.17
CA ILE A 11 -6.02 -12.21 7.82
C ILE A 11 -6.28 -13.71 7.96
N SER A 12 -7.53 -14.09 8.22
CA SER A 12 -7.98 -15.47 8.11
C SER A 12 -8.20 -15.78 6.64
N GLY A 13 -7.19 -16.37 6.01
CA GLY A 13 -7.23 -16.81 4.62
C GLY A 13 -6.23 -17.93 4.38
N SER A 14 -6.76 -19.16 4.42
CA SER A 14 -6.24 -20.46 3.94
C SER A 14 -4.84 -20.49 3.29
N GLY A 15 -4.00 -21.40 3.79
CA GLY A 15 -2.59 -21.55 3.43
C GLY A 15 -2.30 -22.03 2.01
N GLY A 16 -1.11 -21.66 1.55
CA GLY A 16 -0.47 -22.15 0.33
C GLY A 16 0.77 -21.32 -0.02
N LYS A 17 1.98 -21.78 0.36
CA LYS A 17 3.32 -21.37 -0.13
C LYS A 17 3.66 -19.87 -0.35
N GLY A 18 2.85 -18.91 0.14
CA GLY A 18 2.91 -17.49 -0.22
C GLY A 18 3.02 -16.51 0.95
N GLY A 19 3.64 -16.92 2.06
CA GLY A 19 3.78 -16.07 3.26
C GLY A 19 4.57 -14.78 3.03
N GLY A 20 5.65 -14.86 2.23
CA GLY A 20 6.50 -13.71 1.89
C GLY A 20 5.79 -12.71 0.97
N GLU A 21 5.28 -13.18 -0.17
CA GLU A 21 4.58 -12.30 -1.11
C GLU A 21 3.32 -11.65 -0.52
N GLY A 22 2.59 -12.37 0.35
CA GLY A 22 1.46 -11.79 1.08
C GLY A 22 1.90 -10.67 2.03
N ALA A 23 3.02 -10.86 2.74
CA ALA A 23 3.58 -9.85 3.62
C ALA A 23 4.08 -8.61 2.86
N GLU A 24 4.71 -8.80 1.70
CA GLU A 24 5.16 -7.73 0.80
C GLU A 24 3.99 -6.91 0.26
N ARG A 25 2.92 -7.57 -0.20
CA ARG A 25 1.68 -6.89 -0.65
C ARG A 25 1.04 -6.08 0.48
N ALA A 26 0.97 -6.65 1.68
CA ALA A 26 0.46 -5.94 2.86
C ALA A 26 1.36 -4.78 3.30
N ALA A 27 2.69 -4.88 3.11
CA ALA A 27 3.61 -3.79 3.34
C ALA A 27 3.40 -2.64 2.35
N PHE A 28 3.24 -2.96 1.05
CA PHE A 28 2.95 -1.96 0.03
C PHE A 28 1.60 -1.26 0.27
N ALA A 29 0.56 -2.01 0.66
CA ALA A 29 -0.74 -1.42 1.01
C ALA A 29 -0.65 -0.42 2.17
N ARG A 30 0.18 -0.70 3.18
CA ARG A 30 0.46 0.23 4.28
C ARG A 30 1.21 1.48 3.80
N MET A 31 2.19 1.29 2.91
CA MET A 31 2.95 2.40 2.33
C MET A 31 2.08 3.34 1.50
N LEU A 32 1.08 2.82 0.77
CA LEU A 32 0.09 3.67 0.08
C LEU A 32 -0.64 4.59 1.05
N TRP A 33 -1.09 4.09 2.20
CA TRP A 33 -1.72 4.94 3.22
C TRP A 33 -0.76 6.01 3.78
N SER A 34 0.52 5.68 3.92
CA SER A 34 1.54 6.65 4.35
C SER A 34 1.84 7.72 3.29
N ALA A 35 1.78 7.35 2.00
CA ALA A 35 2.05 8.26 0.89
C ALA A 35 0.95 9.30 0.65
N PHE A 36 -0.28 9.03 1.11
CA PHE A 36 -1.46 9.89 0.88
C PHE A 36 -2.21 10.16 2.20
N PRO A 37 -1.59 10.90 3.15
CA PRO A 37 -2.16 11.16 4.48
C PRO A 37 -3.47 11.98 4.47
N GLU A 38 -3.76 12.66 3.37
CA GLU A 38 -5.00 13.40 3.13
C GLU A 38 -6.21 12.48 2.93
N ALA A 39 -6.01 11.26 2.43
CA ALA A 39 -7.09 10.31 2.18
C ALA A 39 -7.78 9.92 3.50
N ARG A 40 -9.11 10.07 3.57
CA ARG A 40 -9.94 9.73 4.74
C ARG A 40 -10.71 8.44 4.58
N SER A 41 -10.68 7.83 3.39
CA SER A 41 -11.34 6.56 3.08
C SER A 41 -10.56 5.77 2.04
N GLU A 42 -10.79 4.45 1.97
CA GLU A 42 -10.18 3.59 0.95
C GLU A 42 -10.55 4.04 -0.46
N HIS A 43 -11.78 4.50 -0.67
CA HIS A 43 -12.23 5.01 -1.95
C HIS A 43 -11.43 6.25 -2.36
N GLU A 44 -11.31 7.23 -1.47
CA GLU A 44 -10.53 8.45 -1.70
C GLU A 44 -9.06 8.15 -1.97
N LEU A 45 -8.46 7.21 -1.22
CA LEU A 45 -7.10 6.74 -1.47
C LEU A 45 -6.95 6.16 -2.88
N CYS A 46 -7.91 5.36 -3.33
CA CYS A 46 -7.88 4.78 -4.69
C CYS A 46 -7.94 5.86 -5.76
N GLU A 47 -8.77 6.90 -5.59
CA GLU A 47 -8.88 8.00 -6.53
C GLU A 47 -7.58 8.84 -6.58
N LEU A 48 -7.07 9.26 -5.41
CA LEU A 48 -5.86 10.08 -5.30
C LEU A 48 -4.62 9.35 -5.83
N ALA A 49 -4.42 8.11 -5.40
CA ALA A 49 -3.26 7.34 -5.85
C ALA A 49 -3.32 7.02 -7.34
N ALA A 50 -4.51 6.74 -7.89
CA ALA A 50 -4.66 6.55 -9.33
C ALA A 50 -4.30 7.83 -10.10
N MET A 51 -4.79 8.98 -9.65
CA MET A 51 -4.48 10.30 -10.23
C MET A 51 -2.98 10.60 -10.22
N VAL A 52 -2.26 10.29 -9.14
CA VAL A 52 -0.82 10.57 -9.02
C VAL A 52 0.05 9.55 -9.73
N LEU A 53 -0.35 8.27 -9.75
CA LEU A 53 0.49 7.19 -10.30
C LEU A 53 0.26 6.93 -11.79
N THR A 54 -0.85 7.40 -12.35
CA THR A 54 -1.14 7.28 -13.78
C THR A 54 -0.19 8.15 -14.62
N ASP A 55 0.24 7.63 -15.76
CA ASP A 55 0.96 8.40 -16.79
C ASP A 55 0.54 7.94 -18.20
N ASP A 56 0.91 8.70 -19.23
CA ASP A 56 0.50 8.48 -20.63
C ASP A 56 0.89 7.09 -21.15
N ALA A 57 1.98 6.52 -20.66
CA ALA A 57 2.46 5.22 -21.10
C ALA A 57 1.76 4.05 -20.38
N ARG A 58 1.28 4.27 -19.15
CA ARG A 58 0.65 3.22 -18.35
C ARG A 58 -0.43 3.76 -17.43
N PRO A 59 -1.71 3.73 -17.85
CA PRO A 59 -2.80 4.23 -17.04
C PRO A 59 -2.97 3.38 -15.78
N VAL A 60 -3.13 4.05 -14.64
CA VAL A 60 -3.49 3.43 -13.37
C VAL A 60 -4.89 3.93 -13.02
N ASN A 61 -5.82 3.00 -12.83
CA ASN A 61 -7.19 3.33 -12.44
C ASN A 61 -7.43 3.02 -10.95
N PRO A 62 -8.49 3.59 -10.34
CA PRO A 62 -8.81 3.35 -8.92
C PRO A 62 -9.01 1.87 -8.57
N ARG A 63 -9.52 1.06 -9.52
CA ARG A 63 -9.67 -0.39 -9.32
C ARG A 63 -8.32 -1.09 -9.15
N THR A 64 -7.31 -0.69 -9.92
CA THR A 64 -5.95 -1.25 -9.81
C THR A 64 -5.37 -0.98 -8.43
N VAL A 65 -5.56 0.24 -7.91
CA VAL A 65 -5.13 0.60 -6.55
C VAL A 65 -5.88 -0.21 -5.50
N ARG A 66 -7.21 -0.37 -5.65
CA ARG A 66 -8.02 -1.21 -4.77
C ARG A 66 -7.50 -2.64 -4.71
N ASN A 67 -7.15 -3.23 -5.85
CA ASN A 67 -6.58 -4.58 -5.91
C ASN A 67 -5.25 -4.67 -5.15
N TRP A 68 -4.41 -3.62 -5.18
CA TRP A 68 -3.19 -3.57 -4.37
C TRP A 68 -3.50 -3.47 -2.87
N LEU A 69 -4.46 -2.63 -2.48
CA LEU A 69 -4.88 -2.48 -1.08
C LEU A 69 -5.48 -3.78 -0.51
N GLN A 70 -6.19 -4.53 -1.35
CA GLN A 70 -6.77 -5.83 -1.01
C GLN A 70 -5.79 -6.99 -1.16
N CYS A 71 -4.52 -6.70 -1.51
CA CYS A 71 -3.46 -7.68 -1.71
C CYS A 71 -3.77 -8.74 -2.79
N GLU A 72 -4.69 -8.45 -3.72
CA GLU A 72 -5.08 -9.36 -4.79
C GLU A 72 -3.96 -9.51 -5.82
N ASN A 73 -3.27 -8.41 -6.14
CA ASN A 73 -2.19 -8.35 -7.12
C ASN A 73 -0.99 -7.59 -6.57
N ALA A 74 0.22 -7.99 -6.99
CA ALA A 74 1.43 -7.23 -6.70
C ALA A 74 1.55 -6.00 -7.62
N PRO A 75 2.00 -4.84 -7.11
CA PRO A 75 2.35 -3.71 -7.96
C PRO A 75 3.62 -4.02 -8.76
N HIS A 76 3.73 -3.44 -9.95
CA HIS A 76 5.02 -3.44 -10.66
C HIS A 76 6.04 -2.59 -9.88
N PHE A 77 7.31 -3.00 -9.84
CA PHE A 77 8.38 -2.35 -9.06
C PHE A 77 8.45 -0.82 -9.21
N ARG A 78 8.27 -0.28 -10.42
CA ARG A 78 8.17 1.17 -10.67
C ARG A 78 7.20 1.92 -9.74
N TYR A 79 6.05 1.31 -9.43
CA TYR A 79 5.04 1.92 -8.56
C TYR A 79 5.46 1.82 -7.10
N VAL A 80 6.16 0.75 -6.72
CA VAL A 80 6.80 0.64 -5.40
C VAL A 80 7.78 1.80 -5.21
N VAL A 81 8.66 2.06 -6.18
CA VAL A 81 9.62 3.18 -6.13
C VAL A 81 8.92 4.53 -6.06
N ARG A 82 7.89 4.76 -6.88
CA ARG A 82 7.13 6.02 -6.84
C ARG A 82 6.44 6.24 -5.49
N VAL A 83 5.77 5.22 -4.96
CA VAL A 83 5.07 5.32 -3.66
C VAL A 83 6.06 5.48 -2.50
N MET A 84 7.23 4.82 -2.55
CA MET A 84 8.33 5.06 -1.60
C MET A 84 8.79 6.51 -1.62
N ALA A 85 8.97 7.10 -2.82
CA ALA A 85 9.39 8.50 -2.95
C ALA A 85 8.33 9.48 -2.41
N LEU A 86 7.04 9.19 -2.62
CA LEU A 86 5.92 10.00 -2.11
C LEU A 86 5.77 9.90 -0.58
N ALA A 87 5.95 8.70 -0.02
CA ALA A 87 5.84 8.47 1.42
C ALA A 87 7.02 9.09 2.21
N GLY A 88 8.09 9.51 1.53
CA GLY A 88 9.25 10.13 2.16
C GLY A 88 10.15 9.13 2.90
N ALA A 89 11.27 9.64 3.43
CA ALA A 89 12.32 8.80 4.02
C ALA A 89 11.83 7.95 5.22
N GLU A 90 10.91 8.46 6.03
CA GLU A 90 10.37 7.74 7.20
C GLU A 90 9.70 6.40 6.81
N ALA A 91 8.99 6.36 5.67
CA ALA A 91 8.35 5.14 5.19
C ALA A 91 9.34 4.15 4.57
N VAL A 92 10.46 4.63 4.02
CA VAL A 92 11.54 3.79 3.49
C VAL A 92 12.25 3.05 4.62
N PHE A 93 12.52 3.71 5.75
CA PHE A 93 13.17 3.07 6.90
C PHE A 93 12.31 1.95 7.51
N ALA A 94 10.98 2.12 7.58
CA ALA A 94 10.07 1.07 8.05
C ALA A 94 10.00 -0.18 7.15
N LEU A 95 10.43 -0.06 5.88
CA LEU A 95 10.54 -1.20 4.97
C LEU A 95 11.86 -1.96 5.13
N ILE A 96 12.94 -1.24 5.49
CA ILE A 96 14.30 -1.80 5.61
C ILE A 96 14.52 -2.40 7.00
N ASP A 97 13.94 -1.80 8.03
CA ASP A 97 14.02 -2.27 9.42
C ASP A 97 12.65 -2.14 10.13
N PRO A 98 11.85 -3.22 10.17
CA PRO A 98 10.56 -3.21 10.84
C PRO A 98 10.66 -3.26 12.38
N GLU A 99 11.84 -3.54 12.97
CA GLU A 99 12.04 -3.54 14.43
C GLU A 99 12.41 -2.14 14.97
N ALA A 100 13.00 -1.27 14.16
CA ALA A 100 13.40 0.07 14.59
C ALA A 100 12.22 1.03 14.92
N ALA A 101 10.98 0.64 14.62
CA ALA A 101 9.78 1.44 14.88
C ALA A 101 9.12 1.16 16.27
N SER A 102 9.80 0.42 17.15
CA SER A 102 9.33 0.05 18.51
C SER A 102 9.48 1.18 19.53
#